data_AF-A0A0B7A4Q3-F1
#
_entry.id   AF-A0A0B7A4Q3-F1
#
_cell.length_a   1.000
_cell.length_b   1.000
_cell.length_c   1.000
_cell.angle_alpha   90.00
_cell.angle_beta   90.00
_cell.angle_gamma   90.00
#
_symmetry.space_group_name_H-M   'P 1'
#
loop_
_entity.id
_entity.type
_entity.pdbx_description
1 polymer ?
#
loop_
_entity_poly.entity_id
_entity_poly.type
_entity_poly.pdbx_seq_one_letter_code
_entity_poly.pdbx_strand_id
1 'polypeptide(L)'
;LKAELKEFRNHLMDSATEITPFKVWQIQDLSYQASQKIVSAPPESALQYLRDISQNFPTQARSLIRTTVTNEFKREVRQNQEQFEHQGVGDGNSLLYLNGLSVDL
;
A
#
# COMPACT_ATOMS: atom_id res chain seq x y z
N LEU A 1 -36.22 -8.90 5.65
CA LEU A 1 -35.24 -7.79 5.80
C LEU A 1 -34.18 -7.99 6.90
N LYS A 2 -34.49 -7.92 8.21
CA LYS A 2 -33.44 -8.06 9.27
C LYS A 2 -32.72 -9.42 9.26
N ALA A 3 -33.44 -10.50 8.96
CA ALA A 3 -32.88 -11.85 8.84
C ALA A 3 -31.95 -11.96 7.62
N GLU A 4 -32.39 -11.48 6.45
CA GLU A 4 -31.62 -11.47 5.21
C GLU A 4 -30.34 -10.62 5.31
N LEU A 5 -30.39 -9.47 6.00
CA LEU A 5 -29.20 -8.66 6.27
C LEU A 5 -28.21 -9.38 7.20
N LYS A 6 -28.70 -10.14 8.17
CA LYS A 6 -27.87 -10.94 9.08
C LYS A 6 -27.22 -12.10 8.34
N GLU A 7 -27.98 -12.75 7.46
CA GLU A 7 -27.49 -13.83 6.60
C GLU A 7 -26.45 -13.33 5.59
N PHE A 8 -26.69 -12.18 4.96
CA PHE A 8 -25.73 -11.51 4.09
C PHE A 8 -24.44 -11.13 4.83
N ARG A 9 -24.55 -10.56 6.03
CA ARG A 9 -23.38 -10.25 6.87
C ARG A 9 -22.58 -11.51 7.20
N ASN A 10 -23.26 -12.59 7.59
CA ASN A 10 -22.58 -13.85 7.90
C ASN A 10 -21.90 -14.42 6.66
N HIS A 11 -22.55 -14.38 5.49
CA HIS A 11 -21.95 -14.78 4.22
C HIS A 11 -20.70 -13.97 3.88
N LEU A 12 -20.72 -12.65 4.09
CA LEU A 12 -19.54 -11.79 3.91
C LEU A 12 -18.42 -12.11 4.90
N MET A 13 -18.74 -12.46 6.15
CA MET A 13 -17.76 -12.87 7.14
C MET A 13 -17.13 -14.22 6.79
N ASP A 14 -17.92 -15.20 6.39
CA ASP A 14 -17.45 -16.53 6.01
C ASP A 14 -16.57 -16.47 4.75
N SER A 15 -16.98 -15.68 3.75
CA SER A 15 -16.20 -15.46 2.52
C SER A 15 -14.97 -14.55 2.71
N ALA A 16 -14.95 -13.68 3.72
CA ALA A 16 -13.74 -12.94 4.12
C ALA A 16 -12.71 -13.83 4.82
N THR A 17 -13.14 -14.95 5.40
CA THR A 17 -12.28 -15.89 6.15
C THR A 17 -11.52 -16.84 5.23
N GLU A 18 -12.00 -17.09 4.00
CA GLU A 18 -11.20 -17.68 2.92
C GLU A 18 -10.20 -16.66 2.37
N ILE A 19 -9.15 -16.40 3.15
CA ILE A 19 -7.96 -15.70 2.67
C ILE A 19 -7.18 -16.69 1.80
N THR A 20 -7.62 -16.89 0.55
CA THR A 20 -6.78 -17.43 -0.51
C THR A 20 -5.42 -16.75 -0.44
N PRO A 21 -4.32 -17.50 -0.21
CA PRO A 21 -3.00 -16.92 -0.09
C PRO A 21 -2.62 -16.18 -1.36
N PHE A 22 -1.91 -15.06 -1.22
CA PHE A 22 -1.36 -14.37 -2.37
C PHE A 22 -0.25 -15.20 -3.02
N LYS A 23 -0.17 -15.13 -4.35
CA LYS A 23 1.00 -15.63 -5.06
C LYS A 23 2.19 -14.70 -4.78
N VAL A 24 3.39 -15.26 -4.72
CA VAL A 24 4.63 -14.52 -4.38
C VAL A 24 4.81 -13.25 -5.24
N TRP A 25 4.56 -13.34 -6.54
CA TRP A 25 4.68 -12.18 -7.44
C TRP A 25 3.64 -11.08 -7.18
N GLN A 26 2.46 -11.42 -6.64
CA GLN A 26 1.46 -10.41 -6.27
C GLN A 26 1.93 -9.60 -5.06
N ILE A 27 2.71 -10.21 -4.17
CA ILE A 27 3.30 -9.52 -3.01
C ILE A 27 4.44 -8.60 -3.47
N GLN A 28 5.22 -9.01 -4.49
CA GLN A 28 6.32 -8.20 -5.03
C GLN A 28 5.85 -6.86 -5.60
N ASP A 29 4.67 -6.80 -6.23
CA ASP A 29 4.14 -5.54 -6.79
C ASP A 29 3.27 -4.76 -5.80
N LEU A 30 3.00 -5.32 -4.62
CA LEU A 30 2.02 -4.77 -3.68
C LEU A 30 2.44 -3.40 -3.13
N SER A 31 3.75 -3.19 -2.91
CA SER A 31 4.30 -1.90 -2.52
C SER A 31 4.07 -0.84 -3.60
N TYR A 32 4.33 -1.18 -4.87
CA TYR A 32 4.05 -0.29 -6.00
C TYR A 32 2.56 0.04 -6.11
N GLN A 33 1.68 -0.93 -5.89
CA GLN A 33 0.23 -0.74 -5.93
C GLN A 33 -0.27 0.17 -4.80
N ALA A 34 0.24 -0.03 -3.58
CA ALA A 34 -0.03 0.84 -2.45
C ALA A 34 0.41 2.28 -2.75
N SER A 35 1.66 2.46 -3.19
CA SER A 35 2.23 3.78 -3.49
C SER A 35 1.51 4.47 -4.65
N GLN A 36 1.19 3.75 -5.74
CA GLN A 36 0.41 4.30 -6.85
C GLN A 36 -0.95 4.82 -6.36
N LYS A 37 -1.65 4.06 -5.50
CA LYS A 37 -2.94 4.48 -4.96
C LYS A 37 -2.83 5.75 -4.10
N ILE A 38 -1.75 5.90 -3.32
CA ILE A 38 -1.48 7.09 -2.49
C ILE A 38 -1.16 8.29 -3.38
N VAL A 39 -0.24 8.14 -4.34
CA VAL A 39 0.21 9.24 -5.22
C VAL A 39 -0.88 9.69 -6.19
N SER A 40 -1.80 8.79 -6.56
CA SER A 40 -2.93 9.14 -7.44
C SER A 40 -4.12 9.76 -6.68
N ALA A 41 -4.07 9.82 -5.36
CA ALA A 41 -5.13 10.44 -4.57
C ALA A 41 -5.09 11.98 -4.70
N PRO A 42 -6.22 12.68 -4.50
CA PRO A 42 -6.20 14.14 -4.40
C PRO A 42 -5.18 14.63 -3.35
N PRO A 43 -4.38 15.67 -3.62
CA PRO A 43 -3.30 16.13 -2.74
C PRO A 43 -3.75 16.37 -1.29
N GLU A 44 -4.94 16.93 -1.10
CA GLU A 44 -5.57 17.19 0.20
C GLU A 44 -5.87 15.92 1.02
N SER A 45 -5.90 14.76 0.36
CA SER A 45 -6.24 13.46 0.95
C SER A 45 -5.08 12.46 0.92
N ALA A 46 -3.98 12.74 0.23
CA ALA A 46 -2.87 11.79 0.04
C ALA A 46 -2.29 11.27 1.36
N LEU A 47 -2.12 12.15 2.36
CA LEU A 47 -1.66 11.76 3.70
C LEU A 47 -2.69 10.89 4.46
N GLN A 48 -3.98 11.15 4.25
CA GLN A 48 -5.04 10.33 4.84
C GLN A 48 -5.03 8.92 4.21
N TYR A 49 -4.88 8.83 2.89
CA TYR A 49 -4.71 7.55 2.20
C TYR A 49 -3.47 6.78 2.66
N LEU A 50 -2.33 7.46 2.78
CA LEU A 50 -1.10 6.88 3.31
C LEU A 50 -1.35 6.28 4.69
N ARG A 51 -1.90 7.07 5.62
CA ARG A 51 -2.23 6.61 6.98
C ARG A 51 -3.16 5.40 6.95
N ASP A 52 -4.26 5.47 6.21
CA ASP A 52 -5.29 4.43 6.20
C ASP A 52 -4.77 3.12 5.61
N ILE A 53 -3.96 3.19 4.55
CA ILE A 53 -3.31 2.03 3.96
C ILE A 53 -2.29 1.45 4.93
N SER A 54 -1.42 2.26 5.53
CA SER A 54 -0.39 1.79 6.47
C SER A 54 -1.01 1.14 7.72
N GLN A 55 -2.08 1.72 8.26
CA GLN A 55 -2.74 1.22 9.48
C GLN A 55 -3.60 -0.03 9.22
N ASN A 56 -4.10 -0.21 8.00
CA ASN A 56 -5.00 -1.31 7.64
C ASN A 56 -4.43 -2.20 6.53
N PHE A 57 -3.09 -2.31 6.43
CA PHE A 57 -2.46 -2.91 5.27
C PHE A 57 -2.88 -4.37 5.02
N PRO A 58 -2.92 -5.28 6.02
CA PRO A 58 -3.31 -6.67 5.77
C PRO A 58 -4.74 -6.81 5.25
N THR A 59 -5.67 -5.98 5.73
CA THR A 59 -7.07 -6.03 5.30
C THR A 59 -7.28 -5.36 3.94
N GLN A 60 -6.48 -4.33 3.62
CA GLN A 60 -6.53 -3.64 2.34
C GLN A 60 -5.76 -4.34 1.21
N ALA A 61 -4.83 -5.25 1.52
CA ALA A 61 -3.96 -5.92 0.54
C ALA A 61 -4.72 -6.49 -0.67
N ARG A 62 -5.89 -7.11 -0.45
CA ARG A 62 -6.73 -7.64 -1.54
C ARG A 62 -7.27 -6.56 -2.48
N SER A 63 -7.64 -5.39 -1.94
CA SER A 63 -8.06 -4.25 -2.75
C SER A 63 -6.88 -3.67 -3.51
N LEU A 64 -5.71 -3.58 -2.87
CA LEU A 64 -4.50 -3.01 -3.45
C LEU A 64 -4.02 -3.79 -4.69
N ILE A 65 -4.12 -5.11 -4.69
CA ILE A 65 -3.74 -5.96 -5.86
C ILE A 65 -4.47 -5.61 -7.15
N ARG A 66 -5.66 -5.02 -7.06
CA ARG A 66 -6.44 -4.60 -8.22
C ARG A 66 -6.00 -3.24 -8.78
N THR A 67 -5.12 -2.53 -8.07
CA THR A 67 -4.62 -1.23 -8.50
C THR A 67 -3.68 -1.41 -9.67
N THR A 68 -3.97 -0.76 -10.80
CA THR A 68 -3.07 -0.75 -11.94
C THR A 68 -1.90 0.18 -11.66
N VAL A 69 -0.67 -0.33 -11.80
CA VAL A 69 0.55 0.45 -11.67
C VAL A 69 1.05 0.80 -13.06
N THR A 70 1.31 2.08 -13.31
CA THR A 70 1.84 2.52 -14.59
C THR A 70 3.34 2.21 -14.71
N ASN A 71 3.81 1.92 -15.93
CA ASN A 71 5.24 1.71 -16.18
C ASN A 71 6.07 2.97 -15.92
N GLU A 72 5.46 4.15 -16.13
CA GLU A 72 6.06 5.44 -15.80
C GLU A 72 6.33 5.57 -14.31
N PHE A 73 5.32 5.27 -13.46
CA PHE A 73 5.48 5.29 -12.02
C PHE A 73 6.55 4.30 -11.54
N LYS A 74 6.58 3.07 -12.06
CA LYS A 74 7.62 2.09 -11.71
C LYS A 74 9.02 2.58 -12.05
N ARG A 75 9.18 3.27 -13.18
CA ARG A 75 10.47 3.84 -13.60
C ARG A 75 10.88 4.98 -12.68
N GLU A 76 9.97 5.90 -12.37
CA GLU A 76 10.25 7.03 -11.48
C GLU A 76 10.65 6.56 -10.07
N VAL A 77 9.94 5.58 -9.51
CA VAL A 77 10.28 5.00 -8.20
C VAL A 77 11.70 4.43 -8.20
N ARG A 78 12.09 3.67 -9.24
CA ARG A 78 13.45 3.09 -9.34
C ARG A 78 14.52 4.16 -9.45
N GLN A 79 14.28 5.19 -10.26
CA GLN A 79 15.22 6.32 -10.40
C GLN A 79 15.42 7.04 -9.06
N ASN A 80 14.34 7.25 -8.32
CA ASN A 80 14.42 7.84 -6.97
C ASN A 80 15.20 6.91 -6.02
N GLN A 81 14.94 5.60 -6.04
CA GLN A 81 15.67 4.63 -5.23
C GLN A 81 17.18 4.66 -5.51
N GLU A 82 17.60 4.64 -6.77
CA GLU A 82 19.02 4.74 -7.15
C GLU A 82 19.67 6.02 -6.61
N GLN A 83 18.94 7.14 -6.61
CA GLN A 83 19.44 8.41 -6.04
C GLN A 83 19.57 8.36 -4.51
N PHE A 84 18.62 7.71 -3.82
CA PHE A 84 18.61 7.63 -2.36
C PHE A 84 19.47 6.50 -1.79
N GLU A 85 19.83 5.49 -2.58
CA GLU A 85 20.78 4.44 -2.18
C GLU A 85 22.13 5.05 -1.80
N HIS A 86 22.58 6.06 -2.54
CA HIS A 86 23.79 6.81 -2.22
C HIS A 86 23.72 7.58 -0.88
N GLN A 87 22.51 7.78 -0.36
CA GLN A 87 22.24 8.40 0.94
C GLN A 87 21.95 7.37 2.05
N GLY A 88 22.13 6.08 1.76
CA GLY A 88 21.95 4.99 2.73
C GLY A 88 20.53 4.43 2.81
N VAL A 89 19.62 4.83 1.91
CA VAL A 89 18.25 4.31 1.87
C VAL A 89 18.12 3.29 0.74
N GLY A 90 18.28 2.02 1.10
CA GLY A 90 17.96 0.89 0.21
C GLY A 90 16.48 0.50 0.27
N ASP A 91 16.10 -0.47 -0.54
CA ASP A 91 14.75 -1.03 -0.56
C ASP A 91 14.28 -1.46 0.83
N GLY A 92 13.13 -0.93 1.26
CA GLY A 92 12.51 -1.26 2.55
C GLY A 92 13.06 -0.48 3.75
N ASN A 93 14.09 0.35 3.56
CA ASN A 93 14.56 1.25 4.62
C ASN A 93 13.71 2.51 4.69
N SER A 94 13.64 3.10 5.89
CA SER A 94 12.99 4.39 6.13
C SER A 94 14.03 5.40 6.59
N LEU A 95 13.89 6.65 6.15
CA LEU A 95 14.74 7.76 6.55
C LEU A 95 13.88 9.01 6.78
N LEU A 96 14.12 9.69 7.89
CA LEU A 96 13.45 10.93 8.25
C LEU A 96 14.48 12.04 8.42
N TYR A 97 14.26 13.16 7.75
CA TYR A 97 15.02 14.39 7.96
C TYR A 97 14.12 15.46 8.57
N LEU A 98 14.62 16.15 9.60
CA LEU A 98 14.03 17.37 10.12
C LEU A 98 15.06 18.50 9.97
N ASN A 99 14.74 19.51 9.15
CA ASN A 99 15.63 20.63 8.84
C ASN A 99 17.04 20.21 8.37
N GLY A 100 17.13 19.12 7.60
CA GLY A 100 18.39 18.57 7.09
C GLY A 100 19.16 17.65 8.05
N LEU A 101 18.64 17.41 9.25
CA LEU A 101 19.22 16.48 10.22
C LEU A 101 18.47 15.15 10.19
N SER A 102 19.21 14.04 10.07
CA SER A 102 18.62 12.70 10.13
C SER A 102 18.10 12.42 11.53
N VAL A 103 16.87 11.93 11.62
CA VAL A 103 16.22 11.49 12.85
C VAL A 103 16.16 9.98 12.85
N ASP A 104 16.60 9.37 13.94
CA ASP A 104 16.47 7.93 14.13
C ASP A 104 14.99 7.58 14.38
N LEU A 105 14.52 6.52 13.71
CA LEU A 105 13.11 6.11 13.67
C LEU A 105 12.85 4.88 14.53
#